data_AF-A0A7G2IMG7-F1
#
_entry.id   AF-A0A7G2IMG7-F1
#
_cell.length_a   1.000
_cell.length_b   1.000
_cell.length_c   1.000
_cell.angle_alpha   90.00
_cell.angle_beta   90.00
_cell.angle_gamma   90.00
#
_symmetry.space_group_name_H-M   'P 1'
#
loop_
_entity.id
_entity.type
_entity.pdbx_description
1 polymer ?
#
loop_
_entity_poly.entity_id
_entity_poly.type
_entity_poly.pdbx_seq_one_letter_code
_entity_poly.pdbx_strand_id
1 'polypeptide(L)'
;MKTTRKIAARLTGVSEELGVTRAQVALAWLLSKPGVAAPIIGTSREEQLDELLNAVDLTLKPEQIAELETPYKQHPVVGFK
;
A
#
# COMPACT_ATOMS: atom_id res chain seq x y z
N MET A 1 1.59 15.65 8.50
CA MET A 1 0.29 15.30 9.12
C MET A 1 -0.93 15.40 8.19
N LYS A 2 -1.07 16.40 7.30
CA LYS A 2 -2.23 16.47 6.37
C LYS A 2 -2.21 15.40 5.26
N THR A 3 -1.04 15.08 4.72
CA THR A 3 -0.86 14.11 3.61
C THR A 3 -1.15 12.67 4.01
N THR A 4 -0.59 12.21 5.14
CA THR A 4 -0.79 10.84 5.66
C THR A 4 -2.26 10.50 5.85
N ARG A 5 -3.06 11.43 6.38
CA ARG A 5 -4.52 11.23 6.53
C ARG A 5 -5.24 11.10 5.20
N LYS A 6 -4.81 11.83 4.17
CA LYS A 6 -5.38 11.69 2.82
C LYS A 6 -5.04 10.33 2.22
N ILE A 7 -3.78 9.89 2.33
CA ILE A 7 -3.36 8.56 1.87
C ILE A 7 -4.18 7.47 2.58
N ALA A 8 -4.32 7.56 3.91
CA ALA A 8 -5.10 6.60 4.68
C ALA A 8 -6.58 6.55 4.25
N ALA A 9 -7.19 7.70 3.94
CA ALA A 9 -8.57 7.75 3.44
C ALA A 9 -8.72 7.12 2.05
N ARG A 10 -7.77 7.36 1.14
CA ARG A 10 -7.74 6.72 -0.19
C ARG A 10 -7.55 5.22 -0.09
N LEU A 11 -6.65 4.78 0.79
CA LEU A 11 -6.43 3.36 1.07
C LEU A 11 -7.68 2.68 1.60
N THR A 12 -8.42 3.32 2.50
CA THR A 12 -9.72 2.82 2.99
C THR A 12 -10.70 2.64 1.83
N GLY A 13 -10.88 3.66 0.97
CA GLY A 13 -11.84 3.59 -0.15
C GLY A 13 -11.54 2.44 -1.11
N VAL A 14 -10.28 2.28 -1.52
CA VAL A 14 -9.86 1.17 -2.41
C VAL A 14 -10.05 -0.20 -1.72
N SER A 15 -9.77 -0.29 -0.41
CA SER A 15 -9.96 -1.54 0.34
C SER A 15 -11.43 -1.93 0.45
N GLU A 16 -12.33 -0.96 0.63
CA GLU A 16 -13.78 -1.17 0.67
C GLU A 16 -14.32 -1.59 -0.72
N GLU A 17 -13.84 -0.97 -1.81
CA GLU A 17 -14.22 -1.34 -3.18
C GLU A 17 -13.86 -2.80 -3.49
N LEU A 18 -12.67 -3.24 -3.04
CA LEU A 18 -12.14 -4.57 -3.32
C LEU A 18 -12.60 -5.63 -2.31
N GLY A 19 -13.19 -5.23 -1.18
CA GLY A 19 -13.61 -6.15 -0.11
C GLY A 19 -12.44 -6.82 0.61
N VAL A 20 -11.28 -6.15 0.68
CA VAL A 20 -10.02 -6.66 1.24
C VAL A 20 -9.49 -5.72 2.31
N THR A 21 -8.47 -6.12 3.06
CA THR A 21 -7.91 -5.28 4.12
C THR A 21 -6.99 -4.20 3.55
N ARG A 22 -6.90 -3.06 4.25
CA ARG A 22 -6.00 -1.96 3.88
C ARG A 22 -4.54 -2.39 3.75
N ALA A 23 -4.11 -3.35 4.58
CA ALA A 23 -2.75 -3.86 4.54
C ALA A 23 -2.50 -4.68 3.26
N GLN A 24 -3.49 -5.49 2.84
CA GLN A 24 -3.43 -6.21 1.57
C GLN A 24 -3.34 -5.26 0.38
N VAL A 25 -4.15 -4.19 0.35
CA VAL A 25 -4.07 -3.17 -0.72
C VAL A 25 -2.69 -2.49 -0.76
N ALA A 26 -2.14 -2.15 0.41
CA ALA A 26 -0.83 -1.51 0.48
C ALA A 26 0.30 -2.43 -0.02
N LEU A 27 0.23 -3.73 0.30
CA LEU A 27 1.18 -4.72 -0.20
C LEU A 27 1.03 -4.97 -1.69
N ALA A 28 -0.19 -5.10 -2.20
CA ALA A 28 -0.47 -5.25 -3.63
C ALA A 28 0.05 -4.04 -4.43
N TRP A 29 -0.12 -2.83 -3.90
CA TRP A 29 0.45 -1.62 -4.50
C TRP A 29 1.98 -1.65 -4.53
N LEU A 30 2.63 -2.14 -3.47
CA LEU A 30 4.09 -2.22 -3.43
C LEU A 30 4.62 -3.27 -4.42
N LEU A 31 3.96 -4.43 -4.47
CA LEU A 31 4.26 -5.52 -5.41
C LEU A 31 4.08 -5.09 -6.88
N SER A 32 3.19 -4.12 -7.16
CA SER A 32 2.98 -3.61 -8.51
C SER A 32 4.11 -2.69 -9.02
N LYS A 33 5.11 -2.36 -8.20
CA LYS A 33 6.16 -1.39 -8.58
C LYS A 33 7.33 -2.08 -9.26
N PRO A 34 7.78 -1.59 -10.44
CA PRO A 34 8.84 -2.25 -11.20
C PRO A 34 10.19 -2.30 -10.48
N GLY A 35 10.42 -1.43 -9.49
CA GLY A 35 11.65 -1.40 -8.67
C GLY A 35 11.59 -2.22 -7.39
N VAL A 36 10.47 -2.89 -7.09
CA VAL A 36 10.30 -3.70 -5.88
C VAL A 36 10.44 -5.17 -6.24
N ALA A 37 11.48 -5.84 -5.73
CA ALA A 37 11.63 -7.28 -5.89
C ALA A 37 10.69 -8.06 -4.98
N ALA A 38 10.67 -7.72 -3.68
CA ALA A 38 9.74 -8.27 -2.69
C ALA A 38 9.62 -7.35 -1.46
N PRO A 39 8.41 -7.16 -0.89
CA PRO A 39 8.24 -6.57 0.43
C PRO A 39 8.89 -7.42 1.52
N ILE A 40 9.48 -6.77 2.53
CA ILE A 40 9.83 -7.39 3.81
C ILE A 40 8.73 -7.02 4.81
N ILE A 41 7.96 -8.00 5.26
CA ILE A 41 6.88 -7.83 6.25
C ILE A 41 7.24 -8.51 7.56
N GLY A 42 6.89 -7.87 8.68
CA GLY A 42 6.96 -8.46 10.01
C GLY A 42 5.56 -8.56 10.60
N THR A 43 5.22 -9.73 11.14
CA THR A 43 3.97 -9.96 11.88
C THR A 43 4.29 -10.58 13.24
N SER A 44 3.44 -10.35 14.23
CA SER A 44 3.57 -10.95 15.56
C SER A 44 2.64 -12.15 15.77
N ARG A 45 1.82 -12.47 14.77
CA ARG A 45 0.79 -13.50 14.79
C ARG A 45 0.69 -14.18 13.42
N GLU A 46 0.42 -15.48 13.44
CA GLU A 46 0.27 -16.30 12.22
C GLU A 46 -0.95 -15.87 11.41
N GLU A 47 -2.09 -15.61 12.05
CA GLU A 47 -3.31 -15.23 11.31
C GLU A 47 -3.13 -13.89 10.57
N GLN A 48 -2.29 -13.00 11.08
CA GLN A 48 -1.93 -11.76 10.40
C GLN A 48 -1.06 -12.04 9.18
N LEU A 49 -0.13 -12.99 9.27
CA LEU A 49 0.68 -13.41 8.12
C LEU A 49 -0.24 -13.97 7.02
N ASP A 50 -1.13 -14.88 7.37
CA ASP A 50 -2.08 -15.49 6.43
C ASP A 50 -2.97 -14.45 5.74
N GLU A 51 -3.46 -13.45 6.48
CA GLU A 51 -4.20 -12.33 5.90
C GLU A 51 -3.35 -11.60 4.85
N LEU A 52 -2.13 -11.20 5.21
CA LEU A 52 -1.24 -10.42 4.34
C LEU A 52 -0.81 -11.18 3.09
N LEU A 53 -0.67 -12.50 3.16
CA LEU A 53 -0.28 -13.33 2.02
C LEU A 53 -1.27 -13.24 0.85
N ASN A 54 -2.57 -13.09 1.11
CA ASN A 54 -3.57 -12.94 0.04
C ASN A 54 -3.35 -11.67 -0.81
N ALA A 55 -2.48 -10.74 -0.41
CA ALA A 55 -2.12 -9.58 -1.21
C ALA A 55 -1.43 -9.94 -2.53
N VAL A 56 -0.78 -11.11 -2.62
CA VAL A 56 -0.05 -11.54 -3.82
C VAL A 56 -0.98 -11.82 -5.00
N ASP A 57 -2.24 -12.18 -4.72
CA ASP A 57 -3.25 -12.47 -5.73
C ASP A 57 -4.07 -11.23 -6.13
N LEU A 58 -3.82 -10.09 -5.47
CA LEU A 58 -4.53 -8.84 -5.75
C LEU A 58 -3.85 -8.07 -6.88
N THR A 59 -4.60 -7.86 -7.97
CA THR A 59 -4.20 -6.94 -9.04
C THR A 59 -4.98 -5.64 -8.92
N LEU A 60 -4.27 -4.54 -8.66
CA LEU A 60 -4.86 -3.20 -8.63
C LEU A 60 -5.02 -2.64 -10.04
N LYS A 61 -6.15 -2.01 -10.31
CA LYS A 61 -6.37 -1.30 -11.58
C LYS A 61 -5.50 -0.04 -11.64
N PRO A 62 -5.14 0.45 -12.84
CA PRO A 62 -4.38 1.69 -12.98
C PRO A 62 -4.99 2.89 -12.23
N GLU A 63 -6.32 2.98 -12.21
CA GLU A 63 -7.05 4.07 -11.54
C GLU A 63 -6.89 4.00 -10.02
N GLN A 64 -6.92 2.79 -9.45
CA GLN A 64 -6.73 2.55 -8.02
C GLN A 64 -5.30 2.87 -7.60
N ILE A 65 -4.31 2.50 -8.43
CA ILE A 65 -2.91 2.86 -8.19
C ILE A 65 -2.73 4.39 -8.19
N ALA A 66 -3.29 5.06 -9.20
CA ALA A 66 -3.25 6.51 -9.30
C ALA A 66 -3.93 7.20 -8.12
N GLU A 67 -5.04 6.65 -7.63
CA GLU A 67 -5.75 7.17 -6.46
C GLU A 67 -4.89 7.12 -5.18
N LEU A 68 -4.15 6.02 -4.98
CA LEU A 68 -3.25 5.85 -3.83
C LEU A 68 -2.05 6.82 -3.89
N GLU A 69 -1.56 7.13 -5.09
CA GLU A 69 -0.35 7.94 -5.29
C GLU A 69 -0.62 9.45 -5.39
N THR A 70 -1.78 9.87 -5.89
CA THR A 70 -2.16 11.28 -6.04
C THR A 70 -1.89 12.14 -4.81
N PRO A 71 -2.22 11.72 -3.57
CA PRO A 71 -1.94 12.55 -2.40
C PRO A 71 -0.46 12.57 -2.00
N TYR A 72 0.37 11.64 -2.47
CA TYR A 72 1.77 11.53 -2.07
C TYR A 72 2.57 12.76 -2.51
N LYS A 73 3.41 13.26 -1.61
CA LYS A 73 4.37 14.33 -1.89
C LYS A 73 5.76 13.83 -1.52
N GLN A 74 6.70 13.95 -2.46
CA GLN A 74 8.10 13.65 -2.19
C GLN A 74 8.58 14.53 -1.04
N HIS A 75 9.25 13.91 -0.07
CA HIS A 75 9.92 14.66 0.98
C HIS A 75 11.26 15.15 0.42
N PRO A 76 11.70 16.36 0.78
CA PRO A 76 13.04 16.80 0.41
C PRO A 76 14.06 15.82 0.99
N VAL A 77 15.15 15.57 0.25
CA VAL A 77 16.27 14.77 0.75
C VAL A 77 16.80 15.47 2.00
N VAL A 78 16.77 14.78 3.14
CA VAL A 78 17.31 15.28 4.41
C VAL A 78 18.55 14.45 4.72
N GLY A 79 19.73 15.04 4.55
CA GLY A 79 21.01 14.34 4.66
C GLY A 79 22.19 15.15 4.09
N PHE A 80 23.42 14.71 4.37
CA PHE A 80 24.63 15.46 4.07
C PHE A 80 24.96 15.47 2.57
N LYS A 81 25.40 16.65 2.10
CA LYS A 81 26.19 16.83 0.87
C LYS A 81 27.61 16.31 1.09
#